data_AF-A0A7S1Z3C9-F1
#
_entry.id   AF-A0A7S1Z3C9-F1
#
_cell.length_a   1.000
_cell.length_b   1.000
_cell.length_c   1.000
_cell.angle_alpha   90.00
_cell.angle_beta   90.00
_cell.angle_gamma   90.00
#
_symmetry.space_group_name_H-M   'P 1'
#
loop_
_entity.id
_entity.type
_entity.pdbx_description
1 polymer ?
#
loop_
_entity_poly.entity_id
_entity_poly.type
_entity_poly.pdbx_seq_one_letter_code
_entity_poly.pdbx_strand_id
1 'polypeptide(L)'
;TDANGNISVPLSADQGSVDVPAPSGIPNSDLVLYSPSSPQSVGAGEEISYGYVPPATVTIYEDTNQDGVQDSDETGIAGVEIVIDGVTYTTDANGNISVPLSADQGSVDVPAPSGIPNSDLVLYSPSSPQSVGAGEEISYGYVPPATVTIYEDTNQDGVQDSDETGIAGVEIVIDGVTY
;
A
#
# COMPACT_ATOMS: atom_id res chain seq x y z
N THR A 1 24.80 19.39 -10.26
CA THR A 1 25.85 18.51 -9.72
C THR A 1 26.75 18.06 -10.85
N ASP A 2 27.97 17.59 -10.57
CA ASP A 2 28.83 16.91 -11.54
C ASP A 2 28.32 15.48 -11.82
N ALA A 3 29.04 14.72 -12.65
CA ALA A 3 28.67 13.34 -13.00
C ALA A 3 28.65 12.38 -11.79
N ASN A 4 29.22 12.79 -10.64
CA ASN A 4 29.24 12.02 -9.40
C ASN A 4 28.22 12.55 -8.38
N GLY A 5 27.38 13.53 -8.73
CA GLY A 5 26.39 14.10 -7.82
C GLY A 5 26.92 15.24 -6.93
N ASN A 6 28.16 15.70 -7.12
CA ASN A 6 28.74 16.74 -6.27
C ASN A 6 28.38 18.15 -6.75
N ILE A 7 28.26 19.10 -5.83
CA ILE A 7 28.22 20.52 -6.14
C ILE A 7 29.11 21.29 -5.17
N SER A 8 30.04 22.10 -5.70
CA SER A 8 30.84 23.00 -4.88
C SER A 8 30.18 24.37 -4.86
N VAL A 9 29.65 24.76 -3.71
CA VAL A 9 29.04 26.08 -3.52
C VAL A 9 30.06 26.97 -2.80
N PRO A 10 30.46 28.13 -3.36
CA PRO A 10 31.32 29.05 -2.65
C PRO A 10 30.52 29.71 -1.51
N LEU A 11 30.71 29.22 -0.28
CA LEU A 11 30.13 29.82 0.91
C LEU A 11 31.08 30.91 1.44
N SER A 12 30.50 32.04 1.87
CA SER A 12 31.21 33.06 2.66
C SER A 12 31.66 32.46 4.01
N ALA A 13 32.52 33.16 4.76
CA ALA A 13 32.95 32.70 6.09
C ALA A 13 31.80 32.57 7.12
N ASP A 14 30.62 33.11 6.81
CA ASP A 14 29.37 32.93 7.55
C ASP A 14 28.62 31.66 7.06
N GLN A 15 27.90 30.99 7.97
CA GLN A 15 27.13 29.77 7.67
C GLN A 15 26.12 30.00 6.52
N GLY A 16 26.09 29.07 5.56
CA GLY A 16 25.08 29.03 4.50
C GLY A 16 24.01 27.96 4.79
N SER A 17 22.80 28.16 4.28
CA SER A 17 21.76 27.13 4.28
C SER A 17 21.75 26.43 2.92
N VAL A 18 21.88 25.11 2.94
CA VAL A 18 21.69 24.27 1.76
C VAL A 18 20.29 23.67 1.85
N ASP A 19 19.46 24.03 0.87
CA ASP A 19 18.15 23.45 0.66
C ASP A 19 18.22 22.55 -0.59
N VAL A 20 17.99 21.26 -0.39
CA VAL A 20 17.97 20.27 -1.47
C VAL A 20 16.54 19.77 -1.62
N PRO A 21 15.85 20.11 -2.72
CA PRO A 21 14.54 19.53 -2.99
C PRO A 21 14.69 18.05 -3.40
N ALA A 22 13.59 17.31 -3.36
CA ALA A 22 13.51 16.01 -4.05
C ALA A 22 13.99 16.16 -5.51
N PRO A 23 14.65 15.14 -6.10
CA PRO A 23 15.28 15.29 -7.41
C PRO A 23 14.19 15.47 -8.46
N SER A 24 14.02 16.69 -8.97
CA SER A 24 13.14 16.95 -10.11
C SER A 24 13.90 16.75 -11.42
N GLY A 25 13.38 15.93 -12.33
CA GLY A 25 13.92 15.81 -13.70
C GLY A 25 14.96 14.70 -13.90
N ILE A 26 15.11 13.77 -12.97
CA ILE A 26 15.79 12.49 -13.23
C ILE A 26 14.75 11.52 -13.81
N PRO A 27 14.91 11.04 -15.06
CA PRO A 27 13.99 10.08 -15.64
C PRO A 27 13.92 8.80 -14.79
N ASN A 28 12.71 8.36 -14.44
CA ASN A 28 12.42 7.12 -13.70
C ASN A 28 12.92 7.04 -12.25
N SER A 29 13.09 8.16 -11.55
CA SER A 29 13.40 8.11 -10.12
C SER A 29 12.29 8.80 -9.31
N ASP A 30 11.31 8.04 -8.82
CA ASP A 30 10.37 8.46 -7.77
C ASP A 30 11.05 8.55 -6.39
N LEU A 31 12.34 8.89 -6.39
CA LEU A 31 13.20 8.92 -5.23
C LEU A 31 12.83 10.09 -4.32
N VAL A 32 12.76 9.80 -3.02
CA VAL A 32 12.42 10.78 -1.98
C VAL A 32 13.66 11.10 -1.16
N LEU A 33 13.82 12.37 -0.77
CA LEU A 33 14.92 12.78 0.08
C LEU A 33 14.74 12.17 1.48
N TYR A 34 15.69 11.35 1.90
CA TYR A 34 15.60 10.58 3.14
C TYR A 34 16.60 10.97 4.21
N SER A 35 17.79 11.45 3.84
CA SER A 35 18.74 11.88 4.85
C SER A 35 19.79 12.85 4.30
N PRO A 36 20.27 13.82 5.09
CA PRO A 36 19.59 14.38 6.25
C PRO A 36 18.27 15.06 5.82
N SER A 37 17.46 15.51 6.79
CA SER A 37 16.33 16.40 6.51
C SER A 37 16.80 17.69 5.85
N SER A 38 15.96 18.36 5.06
CA SER A 38 16.29 19.64 4.41
C SER A 38 15.40 20.74 4.95
N PRO A 39 15.92 21.97 5.18
CA PRO A 39 17.29 22.44 4.89
C PRO A 39 18.31 22.15 6.01
N GLN A 40 19.59 22.16 5.66
CA GLN A 40 20.70 22.02 6.61
C GLN A 40 21.64 23.23 6.59
N SER A 41 22.24 23.55 7.74
CA SER A 41 23.30 24.56 7.84
C SER A 41 24.65 23.90 7.55
N VAL A 42 25.49 24.54 6.74
CA VAL A 42 26.83 24.07 6.41
C VAL A 42 27.83 25.22 6.48
N GLY A 43 28.95 24.98 7.17
CA GLY A 43 30.04 25.91 7.33
C GLY A 43 31.11 25.82 6.23
N ALA A 44 32.02 26.79 6.22
CA ALA A 44 33.13 26.80 5.27
C ALA A 44 34.08 25.61 5.49
N GLY A 45 34.24 24.77 4.47
CA GLY A 45 35.08 23.57 4.52
C GLY A 45 34.38 22.33 5.08
N GLU A 46 33.08 22.40 5.37
CA GLU A 46 32.25 21.24 5.73
C GLU A 46 31.65 20.59 4.48
N GLU A 47 31.52 19.26 4.52
CA GLU A 47 30.83 18.49 3.48
C GLU A 47 29.50 17.98 4.04
N ILE A 48 28.44 18.11 3.24
CA ILE A 48 27.13 17.54 3.52
C ILE A 48 26.67 16.73 2.30
N SER A 49 26.17 15.52 2.57
CA SER A 49 25.70 14.59 1.55
C SER A 49 24.23 14.28 1.79
N TYR A 50 23.44 14.28 0.71
CA TYR A 50 22.02 13.93 0.74
C TYR A 50 21.81 12.56 0.09
N GLY A 51 21.12 11.67 0.81
CA GLY A 51 20.71 10.35 0.39
C GLY A 51 19.24 10.30 0.04
N TYR A 52 18.93 9.60 -1.05
CA TYR A 52 17.58 9.36 -1.53
C TYR A 52 17.26 7.88 -1.51
N VAL A 53 15.98 7.57 -1.28
CA VAL A 53 15.46 6.19 -1.28
C VAL A 53 14.17 6.13 -2.12
N PRO A 54 13.78 4.95 -2.64
CA PRO A 54 12.47 4.77 -3.27
C PRO A 54 11.32 5.14 -2.32
N PRO A 55 10.12 5.45 -2.85
CA PRO A 55 8.95 5.61 -2.00
C PRO A 55 8.59 4.27 -1.36
N ALA A 56 7.74 4.30 -0.33
CA ALA A 56 7.11 3.06 0.13
C ALA A 56 6.14 2.54 -0.92
N THR A 57 6.02 1.23 -1.05
CA THR A 57 5.02 0.59 -1.93
C THR A 57 3.92 -0.03 -1.09
N VAL A 58 2.68 0.27 -1.43
CA VAL A 58 1.50 -0.40 -0.87
C VAL A 58 0.81 -1.17 -2.00
N THR A 59 0.60 -2.46 -1.80
CA THR A 59 -0.05 -3.32 -2.80
C THR A 59 -1.37 -3.89 -2.26
N ILE A 60 -2.42 -3.83 -3.06
CA ILE A 60 -3.74 -4.37 -2.72
C ILE A 60 -4.09 -5.40 -3.79
N TYR A 61 -4.44 -6.62 -3.39
CA TYR A 61 -4.60 -7.75 -4.31
C TYR A 61 -5.66 -8.76 -3.83
N GLU A 62 -6.14 -9.59 -4.76
CA GLU A 62 -7.03 -10.71 -4.48
C GLU A 62 -6.22 -11.90 -3.95
N ASP A 63 -6.27 -12.13 -2.63
CA ASP A 63 -5.58 -13.21 -1.91
C ASP A 63 -6.44 -14.47 -1.98
N THR A 64 -6.42 -15.14 -3.13
CA THR A 64 -7.29 -16.29 -3.41
C THR A 64 -6.91 -17.53 -2.61
N ASN A 65 -5.65 -17.64 -2.20
CA ASN A 65 -5.12 -18.79 -1.48
C ASN A 65 -5.09 -18.60 0.05
N GLN A 66 -5.33 -17.38 0.54
CA GLN A 66 -5.37 -17.00 1.96
C GLN A 66 -4.03 -17.15 2.67
N ASP A 67 -2.91 -16.81 2.03
CA ASP A 67 -1.58 -16.90 2.65
C ASP A 67 -0.96 -15.56 3.04
N GLY A 68 -1.57 -14.44 2.62
CA GLY A 68 -1.12 -13.09 2.94
C GLY A 68 0.13 -12.63 2.20
N VAL A 69 0.52 -13.32 1.14
CA VAL A 69 1.53 -12.91 0.17
C VAL A 69 0.86 -12.82 -1.20
N GLN A 70 1.25 -11.85 -2.02
CA GLN A 70 0.73 -11.81 -3.39
C GLN A 70 1.47 -12.82 -4.27
N ASP A 71 0.75 -13.84 -4.70
CA ASP A 71 1.26 -14.81 -5.67
C ASP A 71 1.16 -14.32 -7.13
N SER A 72 1.86 -15.01 -8.04
CA SER A 72 1.91 -14.62 -9.46
C SER A 72 0.58 -14.75 -10.21
N ASP A 73 -0.34 -15.56 -9.68
CA ASP A 73 -1.71 -15.77 -10.18
C ASP A 73 -2.74 -14.88 -9.49
N GLU A 74 -2.32 -14.09 -8.50
CA GLU A 74 -3.18 -13.20 -7.73
C GLU A 74 -3.15 -11.77 -8.28
N THR A 75 -4.34 -11.28 -8.63
CA THR A 75 -4.47 -10.02 -9.37
C THR A 75 -4.50 -8.84 -8.41
N GLY A 76 -3.74 -7.79 -8.73
CA GLY A 76 -3.81 -6.51 -8.03
C GLY A 76 -5.15 -5.80 -8.27
N ILE A 77 -5.68 -5.15 -7.24
CA ILE A 77 -6.99 -4.49 -7.27
C ILE A 77 -6.82 -3.01 -7.59
N ALA A 78 -7.17 -2.63 -8.81
CA ALA A 78 -7.03 -1.26 -9.32
C ALA A 78 -8.16 -0.31 -8.86
N GLY A 79 -7.88 0.99 -8.81
CA GLY A 79 -8.87 2.02 -8.52
C GLY A 79 -9.33 2.08 -7.05
N VAL A 80 -8.62 1.43 -6.14
CA VAL A 80 -8.91 1.45 -4.70
C VAL A 80 -8.36 2.73 -4.10
N GLU A 81 -9.21 3.49 -3.42
CA GLU A 81 -8.80 4.69 -2.69
C GLU A 81 -8.36 4.37 -1.27
N ILE A 82 -7.21 4.92 -0.88
CA ILE A 82 -6.66 4.87 0.46
C ILE A 82 -6.33 6.28 0.93
N VAL A 83 -6.59 6.57 2.21
CA VAL A 83 -6.28 7.88 2.79
C VAL A 83 -5.15 7.72 3.80
N ILE A 84 -4.00 8.34 3.52
CA ILE A 84 -2.79 8.31 4.34
C ILE A 84 -2.47 9.74 4.72
N ASP A 85 -2.44 10.06 6.03
CA ASP A 85 -2.24 11.41 6.57
C ASP A 85 -3.13 12.50 5.92
N GLY A 86 -4.36 12.14 5.55
CA GLY A 86 -5.31 13.05 4.91
C GLY A 86 -5.09 13.27 3.40
N VAL A 87 -4.15 12.57 2.79
CA VAL A 87 -3.94 12.53 1.34
C VAL A 87 -4.55 11.26 0.76
N THR A 88 -5.35 11.41 -0.29
CA THR A 88 -5.92 10.27 -1.02
C THR A 88 -4.95 9.79 -2.08
N TYR A 89 -4.67 8.48 -2.05
CA TYR A 89 -3.98 7.77 -3.10
C TYR A 89 -4.91 6.72 -3.73
N THR A 90 -4.66 6.36 -4.97
CA THR A 90 -5.46 5.40 -5.72
C THR A 90 -4.55 4.35 -6.33
N THR A 91 -4.91 3.08 -6.19
CA THR A 91 -4.12 1.98 -6.79
C THR A 91 -4.08 2.07 -8.30
N ASP A 92 -2.90 1.79 -8.86
CA ASP A 92 -2.69 1.65 -10.30
C ASP A 92 -3.33 0.35 -10.85
N ALA A 93 -3.12 0.08 -12.14
CA ALA A 93 -3.65 -1.11 -12.81
C ALA A 93 -3.15 -2.44 -12.23
N ASN A 94 -2.07 -2.42 -11.44
CA ASN A 94 -1.49 -3.59 -10.79
C ASN A 94 -1.79 -3.61 -9.28
N GLY A 95 -2.67 -2.74 -8.78
CA GLY A 95 -2.99 -2.68 -7.36
C GLY A 95 -1.98 -1.93 -6.49
N ASN A 96 -1.04 -1.19 -7.08
CA ASN A 96 0.06 -0.54 -6.34
C ASN A 96 -0.17 0.95 -6.11
N ILE A 97 0.36 1.44 -4.99
CA ILE A 97 0.47 2.86 -4.64
C ILE A 97 1.89 3.16 -4.18
N SER A 98 2.47 4.25 -4.67
CA SER A 98 3.73 4.79 -4.17
C SER A 98 3.46 5.89 -3.16
N VAL A 99 3.91 5.70 -1.92
CA VAL A 99 3.75 6.65 -0.81
C VAL A 99 5.09 7.35 -0.57
N PRO A 100 5.24 8.63 -0.94
CA PRO A 100 6.49 9.35 -0.73
C PRO A 100 6.67 9.67 0.76
N LEU A 101 7.75 9.16 1.36
CA LEU A 101 8.11 9.41 2.75
C LEU A 101 9.47 10.09 2.85
N SER A 102 9.50 11.25 3.49
CA SER A 102 10.71 12.02 3.75
C SER A 102 11.39 11.61 5.06
N ALA A 103 12.64 12.02 5.21
CA ALA A 103 13.45 11.87 6.44
C ALA A 103 12.68 12.18 7.73
N ASP A 104 11.88 13.26 7.70
CA ASP A 104 11.21 13.82 8.86
C ASP A 104 9.97 13.02 9.27
N GLN A 105 9.42 12.21 8.35
CA GLN A 105 8.27 11.35 8.63
C GLN A 105 8.71 10.05 9.30
N GLY A 106 9.85 9.48 8.89
CA GLY A 106 10.33 8.19 9.37
C GLY A 106 9.47 7.01 8.88
N SER A 107 8.22 6.95 9.33
CA SER A 107 7.20 5.98 8.93
C SER A 107 5.80 6.60 8.93
N VAL A 108 4.86 5.98 8.22
CA VAL A 108 3.44 6.33 8.26
C VAL A 108 2.58 5.10 8.51
N ASP A 109 1.48 5.28 9.24
CA ASP A 109 0.46 4.24 9.40
C ASP A 109 -0.48 4.25 8.20
N VAL A 110 -0.44 3.16 7.43
CA VAL A 110 -1.26 2.95 6.24
C VAL A 110 -2.46 2.10 6.66
N PRO A 111 -3.71 2.59 6.55
CA PRO A 111 -4.89 1.78 6.85
C PRO A 111 -5.22 0.82 5.70
N ALA A 112 -6.00 -0.22 5.97
CA ALA A 112 -6.60 -1.01 4.91
C ALA A 112 -7.73 -0.19 4.25
N PRO A 113 -7.86 -0.21 2.92
CA PRO A 113 -8.95 0.48 2.26
C PRO A 113 -10.30 -0.14 2.65
N SER A 114 -11.29 0.70 2.94
CA SER A 114 -12.64 0.25 3.36
C SER A 114 -13.64 0.14 2.21
N GLY A 115 -13.24 0.52 1.00
CA GLY A 115 -14.12 0.63 -0.17
C GLY A 115 -13.49 0.02 -1.42
N ILE A 116 -13.31 -1.31 -1.43
CA ILE A 116 -12.89 -2.01 -2.64
C ILE A 116 -14.00 -1.87 -3.71
N PRO A 117 -13.71 -1.33 -4.92
CA PRO A 117 -14.75 -1.09 -5.92
C PRO A 117 -15.44 -2.38 -6.38
N ASN A 118 -16.78 -2.38 -6.38
CA ASN A 118 -17.63 -3.40 -7.01
C ASN A 118 -17.44 -4.85 -6.53
N SER A 119 -16.88 -5.08 -5.33
CA SER A 119 -16.71 -6.43 -4.79
C SER A 119 -17.07 -6.50 -3.31
N ASP A 120 -17.60 -7.66 -2.90
CA ASP A 120 -17.84 -7.99 -1.49
C ASP A 120 -16.58 -8.56 -0.81
N LEU A 121 -15.39 -8.22 -1.34
CA LEU A 121 -14.12 -8.72 -0.83
C LEU A 121 -13.89 -8.30 0.62
N VAL A 122 -13.34 -9.23 1.41
CA VAL A 122 -13.05 -9.03 2.83
C VAL A 122 -11.55 -9.02 3.03
N LEU A 123 -11.05 -8.06 3.82
CA LEU A 123 -9.64 -8.04 4.20
C LEU A 123 -9.30 -9.33 4.96
N TYR A 124 -8.36 -10.10 4.43
CA TYR A 124 -7.86 -11.31 5.06
C TYR A 124 -6.64 -11.03 5.92
N SER A 125 -5.63 -10.38 5.33
CA SER A 125 -4.36 -10.09 6.01
C SER A 125 -3.66 -8.89 5.37
N PRO A 126 -2.70 -8.25 6.07
CA PRO A 126 -2.37 -8.38 7.49
C PRO A 126 -3.39 -7.61 8.37
N SER A 127 -3.11 -7.50 9.67
CA SER A 127 -3.87 -6.58 10.55
C SER A 127 -3.75 -5.14 10.06
N SER A 128 -4.71 -4.29 10.37
CA SER A 128 -4.71 -2.89 9.92
C SER A 128 -4.87 -1.91 11.08
N PRO A 129 -4.17 -0.75 11.08
CA PRO A 129 -3.20 -0.28 10.07
C PRO A 129 -1.82 -0.98 10.14
N GLN A 130 -1.00 -0.80 9.11
CA GLN A 130 0.40 -1.21 9.02
C GLN A 130 1.31 0.02 8.99
N SER A 131 2.43 0.00 9.73
CA SER A 131 3.42 1.07 9.69
C SER A 131 4.47 0.78 8.62
N VAL A 132 4.73 1.75 7.73
CA VAL A 132 5.68 1.58 6.62
C VAL A 132 6.66 2.75 6.55
N GLY A 133 7.94 2.43 6.41
CA GLY A 133 9.04 3.38 6.18
C GLY A 133 9.36 3.58 4.70
N ALA A 134 10.22 4.56 4.40
CA ALA A 134 10.61 4.85 3.03
C ALA A 134 11.38 3.66 2.40
N GLY A 135 10.99 3.26 1.18
CA GLY A 135 11.57 2.14 0.45
C GLY A 135 11.14 0.76 0.95
N GLU A 136 10.23 0.68 1.92
CA GLU A 136 9.62 -0.56 2.37
C GLU A 136 8.36 -0.89 1.55
N GLU A 137 7.96 -2.16 1.60
CA GLU A 137 6.78 -2.66 0.91
C GLU A 137 5.83 -3.29 1.94
N ILE A 138 4.55 -2.95 1.83
CA ILE A 138 3.47 -3.61 2.57
C ILE A 138 2.36 -4.00 1.59
N SER A 139 1.60 -5.03 1.96
CA SER A 139 0.51 -5.53 1.13
C SER A 139 -0.76 -5.73 1.95
N TYR A 140 -1.91 -5.71 1.28
CA TYR A 140 -3.21 -6.04 1.83
C TYR A 140 -3.92 -7.05 0.91
N GLY A 141 -4.08 -8.27 1.42
CA GLY A 141 -4.74 -9.38 0.74
C GLY A 141 -6.24 -9.43 1.05
N TYR A 142 -7.05 -9.50 0.00
CA TYR A 142 -8.51 -9.51 0.07
C TYR A 142 -9.09 -10.80 -0.51
N VAL A 143 -10.02 -11.44 0.21
CA VAL A 143 -10.66 -12.70 -0.19
C VAL A 143 -12.13 -12.51 -0.57
N PRO A 144 -12.67 -13.28 -1.52
CA PRO A 144 -14.12 -13.37 -1.74
C PRO A 144 -14.84 -13.83 -0.46
N PRO A 145 -16.06 -13.33 -0.21
CA PRO A 145 -16.85 -13.80 0.91
C PRO A 145 -17.27 -15.25 0.67
N ALA A 146 -17.47 -16.00 1.75
CA ALA A 146 -18.04 -17.34 1.66
C ALA A 146 -19.48 -17.27 1.10
N THR A 147 -19.82 -18.19 0.20
CA THR A 147 -21.19 -18.40 -0.25
C THR A 147 -21.79 -19.57 0.51
N VAL A 148 -22.97 -19.38 1.11
CA VAL A 148 -23.74 -20.45 1.75
C VAL A 148 -24.97 -20.71 0.90
N THR A 149 -25.12 -21.96 0.44
CA THR A 149 -26.26 -22.38 -0.36
C THR A 149 -27.13 -23.33 0.45
N ILE A 150 -28.45 -23.12 0.42
CA ILE A 150 -29.43 -23.92 1.15
C ILE A 150 -30.40 -24.48 0.12
N TYR A 151 -30.59 -25.80 0.12
CA TYR A 151 -31.34 -26.50 -0.92
C TYR A 151 -31.95 -27.80 -0.38
N GLU A 152 -32.91 -28.37 -1.11
CA GLU A 152 -33.50 -29.67 -0.81
C GLU A 152 -32.58 -30.81 -1.29
N ASP A 153 -31.75 -31.33 -0.38
CA ASP A 153 -30.86 -32.49 -0.62
C ASP A 153 -31.68 -33.80 -0.67
N THR A 154 -32.19 -34.12 -1.85
CA THR A 154 -33.14 -35.22 -2.06
C THR A 154 -32.42 -36.55 -2.13
N ASN A 155 -31.17 -36.54 -2.58
CA ASN A 155 -30.35 -37.73 -2.77
C ASN A 155 -29.39 -38.01 -1.58
N GLN A 156 -29.25 -37.07 -0.64
CA GLN A 156 -28.44 -37.11 0.59
C GLN A 156 -26.92 -37.15 0.35
N ASP A 157 -26.42 -36.44 -0.66
CA ASP A 157 -24.98 -36.43 -0.98
C ASP A 157 -24.21 -35.18 -0.54
N GLY A 158 -24.91 -34.13 -0.07
CA GLY A 158 -24.29 -32.90 0.42
C GLY A 158 -23.70 -32.00 -0.67
N VAL A 159 -24.06 -32.19 -1.94
CA VAL A 159 -23.78 -31.27 -3.06
C VAL A 159 -25.11 -30.85 -3.67
N GLN A 160 -25.27 -29.57 -4.04
CA GLN A 160 -26.50 -29.17 -4.73
C GLN A 160 -26.46 -29.64 -6.18
N ASP A 161 -27.34 -30.57 -6.52
CA ASP A 161 -27.53 -31.04 -7.89
C ASP A 161 -28.44 -30.13 -8.72
N SER A 162 -28.39 -30.28 -10.05
CA SER A 162 -29.17 -29.46 -10.99
C SER A 162 -30.70 -29.60 -10.85
N ASP A 163 -31.17 -30.69 -10.25
CA ASP A 163 -32.58 -30.97 -9.96
C ASP A 163 -32.99 -30.63 -8.52
N GLU A 164 -32.05 -30.16 -7.69
CA GLU A 164 -32.32 -29.80 -6.30
C GLU A 164 -32.60 -28.31 -6.14
N THR A 165 -33.78 -28.01 -5.60
CA THR A 165 -34.30 -26.64 -5.52
C THR A 165 -33.68 -25.89 -4.34
N GLY A 166 -33.21 -24.66 -4.57
CA GLY A 166 -32.75 -23.76 -3.52
C GLY A 166 -33.90 -23.31 -2.61
N ILE A 167 -33.62 -23.21 -1.31
CA ILE A 167 -34.59 -22.80 -0.28
C ILE A 167 -34.33 -21.34 0.09
N ALA A 168 -35.32 -20.49 -0.19
CA ALA A 168 -35.25 -19.05 0.11
C ALA A 168 -35.78 -18.72 1.52
N GLY A 169 -35.30 -17.62 2.09
CA GLY A 169 -35.81 -17.06 3.36
C GLY A 169 -35.42 -17.86 4.61
N VAL A 170 -34.38 -18.69 4.51
CA VAL A 170 -33.81 -19.36 5.66
C VAL A 170 -32.90 -18.37 6.39
N GLU A 171 -33.25 -18.10 7.64
CA GLU A 171 -32.42 -17.32 8.56
C GLU A 171 -31.22 -18.18 8.96
N ILE A 172 -30.00 -17.65 8.77
CA ILE A 172 -28.77 -18.31 9.22
C ILE A 172 -28.07 -17.46 10.27
N VAL A 173 -27.39 -18.14 11.20
CA VAL A 173 -26.60 -17.48 12.25
C VAL A 173 -25.15 -17.91 12.10
N ILE A 174 -24.28 -16.93 11.81
CA ILE A 174 -22.83 -17.12 11.73
C ILE A 174 -22.22 -16.30 12.86
N ASP A 175 -21.53 -16.95 13.80
CA ASP A 175 -20.90 -16.34 14.96
C ASP A 175 -21.81 -15.40 15.78
N GLY A 176 -23.10 -15.75 15.86
CA GLY A 176 -24.10 -14.98 16.60
C GLY A 176 -24.68 -13.78 15.85
N VAL A 177 -24.29 -13.56 14.58
CA VAL A 177 -24.90 -12.59 13.67
C VAL A 177 -25.91 -13.30 12.77
N THR A 178 -27.12 -12.75 12.69
CA THR A 178 -28.21 -13.26 11.87
C THR A 178 -28.16 -12.63 10.47
N TYR A 179 -28.24 -13.46 9.42
CA TYR A 179 -28.32 -13.07 8.01
C TYR A 179 -29.62 -13.58 7.37
#